data_AF-A0A7S4NV63-F1
#
_entry.id   AF-A0A7S4NV63-F1
#
_cell.length_a   1.000
_cell.length_b   1.000
_cell.length_c   1.000
_cell.angle_alpha   90.00
_cell.angle_beta   90.00
_cell.angle_gamma   90.00
#
_symmetry.space_group_name_H-M   'P 1'
#
loop_
_entity.id
_entity.type
_entity.pdbx_description
1 polymer ?
#
loop_
_entity_poly.entity_id
_entity_poly.type
_entity_poly.pdbx_seq_one_letter_code
_entity_poly.pdbx_strand_id
1 'polypeptide(L)'
;IPTLLLSLNRNVRKENLRELNKIQQPTIIFEGEDRIELEEEAPEWAGEKLWKNNFFENCLAEKTLSFKIGAQVMLLKNEKGSYSDRLVNGSRGRIVGFR
;
A
#
# COMPACT_ATOMS: atom_id res chain seq x y z
N ILE A 1 0.49 -11.08 18.07
CA ILE A 1 0.50 -11.92 16.84
C ILE A 1 1.92 -11.91 16.30
N PRO A 2 2.55 -13.07 16.07
CA PRO A 2 3.91 -13.12 15.52
C PRO A 2 3.92 -12.64 14.07
N THR A 3 4.99 -11.99 13.65
CA THR A 3 5.21 -11.63 12.25
C THR A 3 5.82 -12.83 11.52
N LEU A 4 5.23 -13.25 10.42
CA LEU A 4 5.69 -14.39 9.62
C LEU A 4 6.51 -13.91 8.42
N LEU A 5 7.62 -14.60 8.14
CA LEU A 5 8.46 -14.34 6.97
C LEU A 5 8.21 -15.43 5.93
N LEU A 6 7.85 -15.03 4.72
CA LEU A 6 7.57 -15.92 3.59
C LEU A 6 8.36 -15.43 2.37
N SER A 7 8.84 -16.36 1.54
CA SER A 7 9.76 -16.04 0.45
C SER A 7 9.12 -15.27 -0.72
N LEU A 8 7.80 -15.33 -0.87
CA LEU A 8 7.09 -14.71 -1.99
C LEU A 8 6.01 -13.74 -1.51
N ASN A 9 5.96 -12.56 -2.09
CA ASN A 9 4.95 -11.54 -1.77
C ASN A 9 3.51 -12.07 -1.90
N ARG A 10 3.23 -12.95 -2.87
CA ARG A 10 1.90 -13.56 -3.01
C ARG A 10 1.50 -14.40 -1.79
N ASN A 11 2.46 -15.06 -1.14
CA ASN A 11 2.20 -15.86 0.05
C ASN A 11 2.01 -14.95 1.27
N VAL A 12 2.80 -13.88 1.39
CA VAL A 12 2.62 -12.83 2.41
C VAL A 12 1.23 -12.22 2.32
N ARG A 13 0.79 -11.83 1.12
CA ARG A 13 -0.55 -11.28 0.89
C ARG A 13 -1.67 -12.22 1.32
N LYS A 14 -1.58 -13.49 0.91
CA LYS A 14 -2.56 -14.52 1.29
C LYS A 14 -2.68 -14.67 2.81
N GLU A 15 -1.54 -14.71 3.51
CA GLU A 15 -1.51 -14.85 4.96
C GLU A 15 -2.03 -13.60 5.66
N ASN A 16 -1.61 -12.41 5.22
CA ASN A 16 -2.10 -11.14 5.75
C ASN A 16 -3.63 -11.01 5.61
N LEU A 17 -4.19 -11.37 4.45
CA LEU A 17 -5.64 -11.36 4.23
C LEU A 17 -6.35 -12.36 5.15
N ARG A 18 -5.77 -13.55 5.35
CA ARG A 18 -6.30 -14.55 6.29
C ARG A 18 -6.37 -14.00 7.70
N GLU A 19 -5.31 -13.36 8.18
CA GLU A 19 -5.28 -12.76 9.53
C GLU A 19 -6.23 -11.55 9.64
N LEU A 20 -6.30 -10.71 8.61
CA LEU A 20 -7.25 -9.59 8.57
C LEU A 20 -8.71 -10.07 8.66
N ASN A 21 -9.04 -11.19 8.02
CA ASN A 21 -10.38 -11.76 8.04
C ASN A 21 -10.78 -12.31 9.42
N LYS A 22 -9.82 -12.67 10.28
CA LYS A 22 -10.10 -13.07 11.66
C LYS A 22 -10.53 -11.92 12.56
N ILE A 23 -10.23 -10.68 12.18
CA ILE A 23 -10.60 -9.49 12.96
C ILE A 23 -12.10 -9.22 12.78
N GLN A 24 -12.84 -9.28 13.88
CA GLN A 24 -14.29 -8.99 13.97
C GLN A 24 -14.54 -7.48 14.03
N GLN A 25 -14.06 -6.75 13.03
CA GLN A 25 -14.28 -5.32 12.86
C GLN A 25 -14.68 -5.05 11.40
N PRO A 26 -15.43 -3.96 11.13
CA PRO A 26 -15.76 -3.57 9.77
C PRO A 26 -14.51 -3.35 8.91
N THR A 27 -14.56 -3.82 7.67
CA THR A 27 -13.53 -3.56 6.67
C THR A 27 -13.75 -2.19 6.06
N ILE A 28 -12.69 -1.38 5.99
CA ILE A 28 -12.64 -0.17 5.18
C ILE A 28 -11.69 -0.41 4.01
N ILE A 29 -12.12 0.00 2.82
CA ILE A 29 -11.37 -0.18 1.58
C ILE A 29 -10.85 1.19 1.13
N PHE A 30 -9.57 1.25 0.79
CA PHE A 30 -8.93 2.40 0.17
C PHE A 30 -8.47 2.01 -1.24
N GLU A 31 -8.84 2.83 -2.22
CA GLU A 31 -8.45 2.65 -3.61
C GLU A 31 -7.35 3.65 -3.98
N GLY A 32 -6.26 3.14 -4.54
CA GLY A 32 -5.18 3.93 -5.11
C GLY A 32 -5.59 4.48 -6.46
N GLU A 33 -5.26 5.75 -6.68
CA GLU A 33 -5.49 6.41 -7.95
C GLU A 33 -4.16 6.51 -8.72
N ASP A 34 -4.18 5.98 -9.94
CA ASP A 34 -3.07 6.07 -10.88
C ASP A 34 -3.39 7.15 -11.92
N ARG A 35 -2.42 7.97 -12.27
CA ARG A 35 -2.55 8.99 -13.31
C ARG A 35 -1.29 9.04 -14.17
N ILE A 36 -1.48 9.51 -15.38
CA ILE A 36 -0.41 9.94 -16.29
C ILE A 36 -0.62 11.41 -16.58
N GLU A 37 0.48 12.16 -16.57
CA GLU A 37 0.52 13.56 -16.94
C GLU A 37 1.32 13.66 -18.24
N LEU A 38 0.69 14.22 -19.27
CA LEU A 38 1.31 14.44 -20.57
C LEU A 38 1.63 15.92 -20.70
N GLU A 39 2.80 16.23 -21.24
CA GLU A 39 3.12 17.59 -21.67
C GLU A 39 2.35 17.93 -22.96
N GLU A 40 2.16 19.22 -23.23
CA GLU A 40 1.37 19.70 -24.39
C GLU A 40 1.95 19.23 -25.73
N GLU A 41 3.27 19.07 -25.80
CA GLU A 41 3.99 18.61 -27.00
C GLU A 41 4.05 17.07 -27.13
N ALA A 42 3.45 16.33 -26.19
CA ALA A 42 3.52 14.88 -26.18
C ALA A 42 2.80 14.28 -27.40
N PRO A 43 3.42 13.30 -28.11
CA PRO A 43 2.75 12.59 -29.18
C PRO A 43 1.47 11.89 -28.72
N GLU A 44 0.44 11.79 -29.57
CA GLU A 44 -0.87 11.17 -29.23
C GLU A 44 -0.75 9.74 -28.67
N TRP A 45 0.26 8.97 -29.13
CA TRP A 45 0.50 7.60 -28.66
C TRP A 45 1.10 7.51 -27.24
N ALA A 46 1.60 8.62 -26.70
CA ALA A 46 2.37 8.63 -25.45
C ALA A 46 1.55 8.11 -24.27
N GLY A 47 0.28 8.51 -24.17
CA GLY A 47 -0.60 8.09 -23.08
C GLY A 47 -0.79 6.58 -23.00
N GLU A 48 -1.08 5.92 -24.13
CA GLU A 48 -1.24 4.46 -24.17
C GLU A 48 0.05 3.74 -23.78
N LYS A 49 1.20 4.25 -24.24
CA LYS A 49 2.50 3.65 -23.94
C LYS A 49 2.87 3.79 -22.46
N LEU A 50 2.54 4.93 -21.84
CA LEU A 50 2.80 5.15 -20.41
C LEU A 50 1.90 4.28 -19.53
N TRP A 51 0.63 4.09 -19.88
CA TRP A 51 -0.25 3.16 -19.17
C TRP A 51 0.23 1.70 -19.22
N LYS A 52 0.82 1.29 -20.33
CA LYS A 52 1.41 -0.06 -20.52
C LYS A 52 2.79 -0.22 -19.87
N ASN A 53 3.34 0.84 -19.26
CA ASN A 53 4.63 0.78 -18.61
C ASN A 53 4.55 0.01 -17.28
N ASN A 54 5.61 -0.71 -16.92
CA ASN A 54 5.69 -1.48 -15.68
C ASN A 54 5.81 -0.62 -14.41
N PHE A 55 5.87 0.71 -14.52
CA PHE A 55 5.87 1.64 -13.40
C PHE A 55 4.74 1.35 -12.41
N PHE A 56 3.52 1.18 -12.90
CA PHE A 56 2.34 0.90 -12.06
C PHE A 56 2.38 -0.49 -11.41
N GLU A 57 3.08 -1.44 -12.02
CA GLU A 57 3.25 -2.81 -11.49
C GLU A 57 4.29 -2.87 -10.36
N ASN A 58 5.20 -1.90 -10.31
CA ASN A 58 6.31 -1.86 -9.37
C ASN A 58 6.02 -1.09 -8.06
N CYS A 59 4.76 -0.68 -7.85
CA CYS A 59 4.37 -0.07 -6.58
C CYS A 59 4.41 -1.11 -5.44
N LEU A 60 5.04 -0.75 -4.31
CA LEU A 60 5.08 -1.62 -3.13
C LEU A 60 3.71 -1.76 -2.46
N ALA A 61 2.87 -0.74 -2.57
CA ALA A 61 1.51 -0.75 -2.04
C ALA A 61 0.56 -1.42 -3.05
N GLU A 62 -0.42 -2.14 -2.55
CA GLU A 62 -1.50 -2.68 -3.38
C GLU A 62 -2.42 -1.55 -3.84
N LYS A 63 -2.98 -1.67 -5.05
CA LYS A 63 -3.96 -0.71 -5.59
C LYS A 63 -5.23 -0.64 -4.74
N THR A 64 -5.61 -1.73 -4.09
CA THR A 64 -6.76 -1.78 -3.20
C THR A 64 -6.29 -2.28 -1.83
N LEU A 65 -6.43 -1.47 -0.80
CA LEU A 65 -6.05 -1.81 0.56
C LEU A 65 -7.28 -2.00 1.42
N SER A 66 -7.40 -3.18 2.03
CA SER A 66 -8.41 -3.48 3.03
C SER A 66 -7.84 -3.31 4.43
N PHE A 67 -8.51 -2.53 5.27
CA PHE A 67 -8.11 -2.27 6.64
C PHE A 67 -9.23 -2.55 7.64
N LYS A 68 -8.84 -2.89 8.86
CA LYS A 68 -9.72 -3.06 10.02
C LYS A 68 -9.05 -2.49 11.26
N ILE A 69 -9.83 -1.95 12.19
CA ILE A 69 -9.31 -1.53 13.51
C ILE A 69 -8.65 -2.74 14.19
N GLY A 70 -7.45 -2.56 14.73
CA GLY A 70 -6.65 -3.63 15.34
C GLY A 70 -5.70 -4.34 14.37
N ALA A 71 -5.78 -4.11 13.06
CA ALA A 71 -4.84 -4.70 12.10
C ALA A 71 -3.43 -4.16 12.31
N GLN A 72 -2.43 -5.05 12.25
CA GLN A 72 -1.01 -4.68 12.23
C GLN A 72 -0.63 -4.21 10.82
N VAL A 73 0.08 -3.09 10.73
CA VAL A 73 0.53 -2.49 9.46
C VAL A 73 2.01 -2.16 9.50
N MET A 74 2.58 -1.93 8.31
CA MET A 74 3.94 -1.46 8.13
C MET A 74 3.92 -0.25 7.20
N LEU A 75 4.66 0.79 7.56
CA LEU A 75 4.82 1.98 6.75
C LEU A 75 5.78 1.69 5.59
N LEU A 76 5.41 2.04 4.36
CA LEU A 76 6.24 1.80 3.16
C LEU A 76 7.01 3.04 2.69
N LYS A 77 6.61 4.23 3.15
CA LYS A 77 7.17 5.51 2.73
C LYS A 77 7.63 6.30 3.96
N ASN A 78 8.76 6.98 3.85
CA ASN A 78 9.22 7.87 4.90
C ASN A 78 8.32 9.11 4.97
N GLU A 79 7.82 9.41 6.16
CA GLU A 79 7.10 10.67 6.41
C GLU A 79 8.08 11.74 6.91
N LYS A 80 7.79 13.00 6.61
CA LYS A 80 8.59 14.13 7.10
C LYS A 80 8.17 14.43 8.55
N GLY A 81 9.13 14.43 9.48
CA GLY A 81 8.90 14.74 10.90
C GLY A 81 10.17 15.21 11.61
N SER A 82 10.01 15.72 12.83
CA SER A 82 11.12 16.05 13.75
C SER A 82 11.98 14.80 14.04
N TYR A 83 13.27 14.98 14.37
CA TYR A 83 14.23 13.90 14.65
C TYR A 83 13.73 12.88 15.71
N SER A 84 12.84 13.27 16.61
CA SER A 84 12.27 12.42 17.67
C SER A 84 11.06 11.56 17.26
N ASP A 85 10.31 11.95 16.22
CA ASP A 85 9.05 11.31 15.81
C ASP A 85 9.09 10.79 14.37
N ARG A 86 10.26 10.32 13.95
CA ARG A 86 10.50 9.98 12.55
C ARG A 86 9.82 8.65 12.19
N LEU A 87 8.74 8.75 11.43
CA LEU A 87 8.09 7.62 10.78
C LEU A 87 8.87 7.25 9.50
N VAL A 88 9.52 6.08 9.55
CA VAL A 88 10.37 5.57 8.46
C VAL A 88 9.77 4.32 7.82
N ASN A 89 10.15 4.02 6.57
CA ASN A 89 9.82 2.75 5.93
C ASN A 89 10.25 1.58 6.83
N GLY A 90 9.34 0.63 7.03
CA GLY A 90 9.51 -0.49 7.96
C GLY A 90 8.91 -0.25 9.35
N SER A 91 8.52 0.99 9.70
CA SER A 91 7.86 1.29 10.97
C SER A 91 6.58 0.47 11.10
N ARG A 92 6.44 -0.24 12.22
CA ARG A 92 5.27 -1.09 12.51
C ARG A 92 4.27 -0.34 13.36
N GLY A 93 3.00 -0.55 13.08
CA GLY A 93 1.90 0.06 13.83
C GLY A 93 0.67 -0.82 13.89
N ARG A 94 -0.35 -0.33 14.59
CA ARG A 94 -1.68 -0.93 14.65
C ARG A 94 -2.72 0.14 14.33
N ILE A 95 -3.70 -0.21 13.51
CA ILE A 95 -4.81 0.71 13.21
C ILE A 95 -5.66 0.89 14.46
N VAL A 96 -5.81 2.13 14.92
CA VAL A 96 -6.60 2.48 16.12
C VAL A 96 -7.95 3.09 15.77
N GLY A 97 -8.14 3.54 14.54
CA GLY A 97 -9.37 4.17 14.07
C GLY A 97 -9.22 4.70 12.65
N PHE A 98 -10.32 5.22 12.12
CA PHE A 98 -10.40 5.87 10.82
C PHE A 98 -11.05 7.25 11.02
N ARG A 99 -10.67 8.22 10.20
CA ARG A 99 -11.21 9.59 10.21
C ARG A 99 -11.83 9.88 8.86
#